data_AF-A0A336UU73-F1
#
_entry.id   AF-A0A336UU73-F1
#
_cell.length_a   1.000
_cell.length_b   1.000
_cell.length_c   1.000
_cell.angle_alpha   90.00
_cell.angle_beta   90.00
_cell.angle_gamma   90.00
#
_symmetry.space_group_name_H-M   'P 1'
#
loop_
_entity.id
_entity.type
_entity.pdbx_description
1 polymer ?
#
loop_
_entity_poly.entity_id
_entity_poly.type
_entity_poly.pdbx_seq_one_letter_code
_entity_poly.pdbx_strand_id
1 'polypeptide(L)'
;EYIFVSLPYIDEKRNPLAIAGAVIEGGTLTFNVLNKVLDAIGSVSRKIAIGVENESGKSWTAKNAYFVSGTSDVTLPYSVLNGKALLYDAQKTRGPVATGAVAVLAYHMSDGNTLA
;
A
#
# COMPACT_ATOMS: atom_id res chain seq x y z
N GLU A 1 -31.95 -25.80 14.52
CA GLU A 1 -30.53 -25.77 14.93
C GLU A 1 -29.95 -24.46 14.40
N TYR A 2 -29.57 -23.53 15.27
CA TYR A 2 -29.03 -22.22 14.87
C TYR A 2 -27.51 -22.25 15.05
N ILE A 3 -26.77 -22.18 13.95
CA ILE A 3 -25.31 -22.11 13.97
C ILE A 3 -24.91 -20.66 14.23
N PHE A 4 -24.40 -20.38 15.42
CA PHE A 4 -23.71 -19.13 15.72
C PHE A 4 -22.31 -19.20 15.14
N VAL A 5 -22.03 -18.42 14.10
CA VAL A 5 -20.66 -18.20 13.62
C VAL A 5 -20.09 -17.06 14.46
N SER A 6 -19.23 -17.37 15.44
CA SER A 6 -18.50 -16.34 16.18
C SER A 6 -17.51 -15.67 15.23
N LEU A 7 -17.71 -14.38 14.94
CA LEU A 7 -16.70 -13.58 14.27
C LEU A 7 -15.44 -13.52 15.18
N PRO A 8 -14.22 -13.69 14.62
CA PRO A 8 -13.01 -13.66 15.42
C PRO A 8 -12.83 -12.29 16.07
N TYR A 9 -12.51 -12.31 17.37
CA TYR A 9 -12.15 -11.15 18.18
C TYR A 9 -10.94 -10.43 17.57
N ILE A 10 -11.14 -9.21 17.07
CA ILE A 10 -10.06 -8.35 16.60
C ILE A 10 -9.43 -7.68 17.83
N ASP A 11 -8.21 -8.09 18.17
CA ASP A 11 -7.39 -7.45 19.19
C ASP A 11 -7.03 -6.02 18.74
N GLU A 12 -7.62 -5.02 19.41
CA GLU A 12 -7.40 -3.57 19.18
C GLU A 12 -5.92 -3.14 19.26
N LYS A 13 -5.02 -3.98 19.81
CA LYS A 13 -3.57 -3.68 19.87
C LYS A 13 -2.82 -3.99 18.59
N ARG A 14 -3.44 -4.68 17.63
CA ARG A 14 -2.96 -4.73 16.24
C ARG A 14 -3.81 -3.76 15.46
N ASN A 15 -3.30 -2.57 15.14
CA ASN A 15 -3.93 -1.76 14.10
C ASN A 15 -3.95 -2.60 12.80
N PRO A 16 -5.11 -3.16 12.37
CA PRO A 16 -5.17 -4.10 11.26
C PRO A 16 -4.94 -3.41 9.91
N LEU A 17 -4.78 -2.09 9.91
CA LEU A 17 -4.77 -1.23 8.72
C LEU A 17 -3.37 -1.00 8.13
N ALA A 18 -2.30 -1.42 8.80
CA ALA A 18 -0.92 -1.27 8.31
C ALA A 18 -0.53 -2.37 7.32
N ILE A 19 -1.33 -2.54 6.25
CA ILE A 19 -1.16 -3.56 5.23
C ILE A 19 -1.05 -2.85 3.87
N ALA A 20 -0.11 -3.25 3.03
CA ALA A 20 -0.04 -2.75 1.67
C ALA A 20 -1.35 -3.06 0.92
N GLY A 21 -1.84 -2.09 0.15
CA GLY A 21 -3.14 -2.14 -0.52
C GLY A 21 -4.27 -1.46 0.27
N ALA A 22 -4.01 -1.07 1.52
CA ALA A 22 -4.97 -0.33 2.33
C ALA A 22 -4.90 1.19 2.08
N VAL A 23 -5.98 1.87 2.46
CA VAL A 23 -6.05 3.32 2.62
C VAL A 23 -6.32 3.61 4.10
N ILE A 24 -5.53 4.49 4.69
CA ILE A 24 -5.60 4.87 6.11
C ILE A 24 -5.87 6.38 6.26
N GLU A 25 -6.11 6.84 7.48
CA GLU A 25 -6.16 8.28 7.77
C GLU A 25 -4.78 8.92 7.56
N GLY A 26 -4.71 10.06 6.88
CA GLY A 26 -3.45 10.71 6.50
C GLY A 26 -2.50 10.93 7.67
N GLY A 27 -2.98 11.61 8.72
CA GLY A 27 -2.22 11.88 9.95
C GLY A 27 -1.79 10.65 10.76
N THR A 28 -2.13 9.43 10.32
CA THR A 28 -1.67 8.17 10.93
C THR A 28 -0.53 7.50 10.15
N LEU A 29 -0.15 8.04 8.99
CA LEU A 29 1.00 7.57 8.22
C LEU A 29 2.30 7.89 8.97
N THR A 30 2.98 6.84 9.45
CA THR A 30 4.22 6.95 10.22
C THR A 30 5.23 5.91 9.78
N PHE A 31 6.51 6.08 10.13
CA PHE A 31 7.54 5.07 9.90
C PHE A 31 7.21 3.71 10.53
N ASN A 32 6.51 3.68 11.66
CA ASN A 32 6.09 2.43 12.29
C ASN A 32 5.06 1.66 11.42
N VAL A 33 4.18 2.37 10.70
CA VAL A 33 3.26 1.76 9.74
C VAL A 33 4.05 1.21 8.55
N LEU A 34 4.99 1.98 8.00
CA LEU A 34 5.82 1.55 6.87
C LEU A 34 6.73 0.36 7.22
N ASN A 35 7.27 0.31 8.44
CA ASN A 35 8.05 -0.83 8.92
C ASN A 35 7.21 -2.11 8.99
N LYS A 36 5.95 -2.03 9.45
CA LYS A 36 5.03 -3.18 9.44
C LYS A 36 4.75 -3.68 8.02
N VAL A 37 4.58 -2.77 7.06
CA VAL A 37 4.43 -3.13 5.64
C VAL A 37 5.71 -3.80 5.12
N LEU A 38 6.89 -3.25 5.41
CA LEU A 38 8.17 -3.87 5.04
C LEU A 38 8.36 -5.25 5.65
N ASP A 39 7.98 -5.44 6.91
CA ASP A 39 8.10 -6.72 7.62
C ASP A 39 7.18 -7.78 7.02
N ALA A 40 5.98 -7.38 6.58
CA ALA A 40 5.02 -8.28 5.93
C ALA A 40 5.53 -8.85 4.59
N ILE A 41 6.42 -8.14 3.87
CA ILE A 41 7.07 -8.64 2.64
C ILE A 41 8.03 -9.81 2.95
N GLY A 42 8.52 -9.92 4.18
CA GLY A 42 9.44 -10.97 4.61
C GLY A 42 10.90 -10.71 4.23
N SER A 43 11.73 -11.76 4.31
CA SER A 43 13.19 -11.67 4.17
C SER A 43 13.64 -11.55 2.71
N VAL A 44 13.55 -10.34 2.15
CA VAL A 44 13.97 -10.03 0.78
C VAL A 44 15.02 -8.91 0.79
N SER A 45 16.09 -9.08 0.01
CA SER A 45 17.26 -8.19 0.04
C SER A 45 17.03 -6.79 -0.54
N ARG A 46 16.01 -6.62 -1.38
CA ARG A 46 15.58 -5.33 -1.94
C ARG A 46 14.06 -5.29 -1.92
N LYS A 47 13.51 -4.41 -1.09
CA LYS A 47 12.08 -4.18 -0.89
C LYS A 47 11.84 -2.74 -0.45
N ILE A 48 10.63 -2.26 -0.66
CA ILE A 48 10.20 -0.90 -0.31
C ILE A 48 8.76 -0.94 0.18
N ALA A 49 8.47 -0.20 1.25
CA ALA A 49 7.10 0.17 1.62
C ALA A 49 6.90 1.63 1.23
N ILE A 50 5.74 1.91 0.64
CA ILE A 50 5.40 3.21 0.09
C ILE A 50 4.15 3.69 0.81
N GLY A 51 4.21 4.91 1.34
CA GLY A 51 3.06 5.62 1.88
C GLY A 51 2.98 6.98 1.22
N VAL A 52 1.82 7.34 0.68
CA VAL A 52 1.58 8.67 0.10
C VAL A 52 0.32 9.24 0.72
N GLU A 53 0.48 10.33 1.46
CA GLU A 53 -0.63 11.08 2.02
C GLU A 53 -1.19 12.06 0.98
N ASN A 54 -2.51 12.06 0.84
CA ASN A 54 -3.23 12.95 -0.07
C ASN A 54 -3.83 14.12 0.72
N GLU A 55 -3.06 15.20 0.84
CA GLU A 55 -3.54 16.51 1.31
C GLU A 55 -3.70 17.51 0.16
N SER A 56 -4.00 17.02 -1.05
CA SER A 56 -4.02 17.85 -2.26
C SER A 56 -5.33 18.63 -2.48
N GLY A 57 -6.35 18.40 -1.64
CA GLY A 57 -7.72 18.88 -1.85
C GLY A 57 -8.50 18.12 -2.94
N LYS A 58 -7.92 17.05 -3.51
CA LYS A 58 -8.47 16.31 -4.67
C LYS A 58 -8.63 14.83 -4.33
N SER A 59 -9.57 14.14 -4.97
CA SER A 59 -9.63 12.67 -4.91
C SER A 59 -8.74 12.06 -5.98
N TRP A 60 -8.07 10.96 -5.66
CA TRP A 60 -7.24 10.22 -6.60
C TRP A 60 -7.86 8.86 -6.92
N THR A 61 -7.76 8.45 -8.18
CA THR A 61 -8.18 7.13 -8.68
C THR A 61 -6.99 6.41 -9.30
N ALA A 62 -6.72 5.18 -8.85
CA ALA A 62 -5.58 4.40 -9.32
C ALA A 62 -5.64 4.18 -10.83
N LYS A 63 -4.50 4.37 -11.50
CA LYS A 63 -4.34 4.09 -12.93
C LYS A 63 -3.59 2.77 -13.12
N ASN A 64 -2.31 2.73 -12.78
CA ASN A 64 -1.47 1.55 -12.90
C ASN A 64 -0.18 1.68 -12.09
N ALA A 65 0.48 0.54 -11.88
CA ALA A 65 1.86 0.45 -11.46
C ALA A 65 2.67 -0.19 -12.59
N TYR A 66 3.69 0.49 -13.09
CA TYR A 66 4.57 -0.04 -14.13
C TYR A 66 5.93 -0.37 -13.53
N PHE A 67 6.29 -1.65 -13.52
CA PHE A 67 7.55 -2.14 -12.98
C PHE A 67 8.58 -2.32 -14.09
N VAL A 68 9.66 -1.53 -14.04
CA VAL A 68 10.87 -1.76 -14.84
C VAL A 68 11.66 -2.93 -14.27
N SER A 69 11.66 -3.08 -12.94
CA SER A 69 12.33 -4.18 -12.25
C SER A 69 11.59 -4.52 -10.95
N GLY A 70 11.53 -5.81 -10.62
CA GLY A 70 10.80 -6.27 -9.44
C GLY A 70 9.30 -6.43 -9.68
N THR A 71 8.55 -6.55 -8.58
CA THR A 71 7.11 -6.83 -8.59
C THR A 71 6.47 -6.41 -7.27
N SER A 72 5.14 -6.40 -7.23
CA SER A 72 4.33 -6.36 -6.02
C SER A 72 3.19 -7.36 -6.18
N ASP A 73 2.82 -8.01 -5.09
CA ASP A 73 1.67 -8.92 -5.03
C ASP A 73 0.37 -8.18 -4.65
N VAL A 74 0.46 -6.85 -4.48
CA VAL A 74 -0.60 -5.99 -3.96
C VAL A 74 -1.24 -5.20 -5.08
N THR A 75 -2.56 -5.00 -5.01
CA THR A 75 -3.27 -4.10 -5.93
C THR A 75 -3.14 -2.66 -5.45
N LEU A 76 -2.81 -1.75 -6.37
CA LEU A 76 -2.71 -0.33 -6.08
C LEU A 76 -4.06 0.19 -5.52
N PRO A 77 -4.10 0.85 -4.34
CA PRO A 77 -5.36 1.26 -3.72
C PRO A 77 -6.22 2.13 -4.64
N TYR A 78 -7.43 1.66 -4.97
CA TYR A 78 -8.21 2.20 -6.08
C TYR A 78 -8.65 3.65 -5.92
N SER A 79 -9.10 4.05 -4.72
CA SER A 79 -9.58 5.42 -4.45
C SER A 79 -8.93 5.97 -3.18
N VAL A 80 -8.31 7.15 -3.30
CA VAL A 80 -7.62 7.82 -2.20
C VAL A 80 -8.17 9.25 -2.10
N LEU A 81 -9.03 9.48 -1.11
CA LEU A 81 -9.65 10.80 -0.89
C LEU A 81 -8.65 11.76 -0.23
N ASN A 82 -8.96 13.06 -0.27
CA ASN A 82 -8.24 14.06 0.53
C ASN A 82 -8.32 13.71 2.03
N GLY A 83 -7.24 13.89 2.78
CA GLY A 83 -7.16 13.51 4.20
C GLY A 83 -6.76 12.05 4.44
N LYS A 84 -6.47 11.28 3.38
CA LYS A 84 -6.15 9.86 3.45
C LYS A 84 -4.75 9.57 2.94
N ALA A 85 -4.15 8.49 3.41
CA ALA A 85 -2.90 7.97 2.89
C ALA A 85 -3.08 6.58 2.28
N LEU A 86 -2.47 6.35 1.12
CA LEU A 86 -2.36 5.01 0.53
C LEU A 86 -1.14 4.29 1.09
N LEU A 87 -1.25 2.98 1.28
CA LEU A 87 -0.13 2.09 1.57
C LEU A 87 0.09 1.14 0.40
N TYR A 88 1.33 0.98 -0.03
CA TYR A 88 1.72 0.07 -1.11
C TYR A 88 3.10 -0.53 -0.84
N ASP A 89 3.47 -1.55 -1.60
CA ASP A 89 4.77 -2.19 -1.49
C ASP A 89 5.36 -2.57 -2.85
N ALA A 90 6.64 -2.94 -2.81
CA ALA A 90 7.30 -3.62 -3.90
C ALA A 90 8.53 -4.38 -3.40
N GLN A 91 8.91 -5.41 -4.15
CA GLN A 91 10.10 -6.23 -3.91
C GLN A 91 10.82 -6.56 -5.21
N LYS A 92 12.10 -6.94 -5.11
CA LYS A 92 12.82 -7.50 -6.26
C LYS A 92 12.13 -8.76 -6.78
N THR A 93 12.42 -9.08 -8.04
CA THR A 93 11.98 -10.34 -8.65
C THR A 93 12.48 -11.53 -7.83
N ARG A 94 11.59 -12.49 -7.58
CA ARG A 94 11.88 -13.71 -6.82
C ARG A 94 12.93 -14.57 -7.54
N GLY A 95 13.70 -15.32 -6.77
CA GLY A 95 14.77 -16.18 -7.30
C GLY A 95 16.14 -15.49 -7.37
N PRO A 96 17.17 -16.23 -7.87
CA PRO A 96 18.57 -15.83 -7.85
C PRO A 96 18.91 -14.81 -8.95
N VAL A 97 18.22 -13.68 -8.95
CA VAL A 97 18.43 -12.57 -9.89
C VAL A 97 18.93 -11.32 -9.18
N ALA A 98 19.96 -10.70 -9.74
CA ALA A 98 20.61 -9.51 -9.21
C ALA A 98 19.89 -8.21 -9.66
N THR A 99 18.65 -8.04 -9.22
CA THR A 99 17.81 -6.88 -9.53
C THR A 99 17.33 -6.14 -8.27
N GLY A 100 16.86 -4.91 -8.45
CA GLY A 100 16.18 -4.11 -7.42
C GLY A 100 14.65 -4.15 -7.56
N ALA A 101 14.00 -3.16 -6.96
CA ALA A 101 12.58 -2.85 -7.16
C ALA A 101 12.47 -1.42 -7.71
N VAL A 102 12.01 -1.28 -8.96
CA VAL A 102 11.96 -0.02 -9.71
C VAL A 102 10.63 0.05 -10.45
N ALA A 103 9.79 1.03 -10.10
CA ALA A 103 8.47 1.21 -10.69
C ALA A 103 8.04 2.69 -10.71
N VAL A 104 7.02 2.97 -11.51
CA VAL A 104 6.23 4.22 -11.48
C VAL A 104 4.81 3.87 -11.09
N LEU A 105 4.23 4.60 -10.12
CA LEU A 105 2.84 4.45 -9.69
C LEU A 105 2.07 5.67 -10.19
N ALA A 106 0.97 5.47 -10.91
CA ALA A 106 0.19 6.58 -11.45
C ALA A 106 -1.23 6.62 -10.88
N TYR A 107 -1.67 7.83 -10.56
CA TYR A 107 -3.03 8.15 -10.10
C TYR A 107 -3.62 9.27 -10.94
N HIS A 108 -4.89 9.11 -11.35
CA HIS A 108 -5.70 10.18 -11.89
C HIS A 108 -6.24 11.04 -10.76
N MET A 109 -6.01 12.34 -10.82
CA MET A 109 -6.57 13.29 -9.87
C MET A 109 -7.89 13.86 -10.39
N SER A 110 -8.78 14.26 -9.48
CA SER A 110 -10.11 14.80 -9.84
C SER A 110 -10.08 16.12 -10.62
N ASP A 111 -8.93 16.77 -10.74
CA ASP A 111 -8.72 17.97 -11.57
C ASP A 111 -8.36 17.62 -13.03
N GLY A 112 -8.34 16.33 -13.39
CA GLY A 112 -8.01 15.84 -14.72
C GLY A 112 -6.52 15.58 -14.96
N ASN A 113 -5.65 15.91 -13.99
CA ASN A 113 -4.21 15.68 -14.09
C ASN A 113 -3.82 14.28 -13.59
N THR A 114 -2.56 13.90 -13.80
CA THR A 114 -1.98 12.64 -13.30
C THR A 114 -0.85 12.92 -12.33
N LEU A 115 -0.88 12.27 -11.16
CA LEU A 115 0.24 12.16 -10.23
C LEU A 115 1.04 10.89 -10.57
N ALA A 116 2.36 10.99 -10.65
CA ALA A 116 3.29 9.89 -10.97
C ALA A 116 4.57 9.97 -10.13
#